data_AF-A0A2E8Z6E8-F1
#
_entry.id   AF-A0A2E8Z6E8-F1
#
_cell.length_a   1.000
_cell.length_b   1.000
_cell.length_c   1.000
_cell.angle_alpha   90.00
_cell.angle_beta   90.00
_cell.angle_gamma   90.00
#
_symmetry.space_group_name_H-M   'P 1'
#
loop_
_entity.id
_entity.type
_entity.pdbx_description
1 polymer ?
#
loop_
_entity_poly.entity_id
_entity_poly.type
_entity_poly.pdbx_seq_one_letter_code
_entity_poly.pdbx_strand_id
1 'polypeptide(L)'
;MWIDETGRGHTVALPDPTEVMSDRFRSSFDGVIGTRGEAVVELLEVLQEEIFDQMLSLPVDAEFEQVAPPLGLLDQDVWSVEELGQYLRSVDLRWRLDAVLALDDYLD
;
A
#
# COMPACT_ATOMS: atom_id res chain seq x y z
N MET A 1 13.47 10.44 0.85
CA MET A 1 14.90 10.61 1.20
C MET A 1 15.04 11.85 2.06
N TRP A 2 15.68 11.76 3.22
CA TRP A 2 16.02 12.94 4.03
C TRP A 2 17.46 12.84 4.53
N ILE A 3 18.04 13.97 4.95
CA ILE A 3 19.40 14.03 5.50
C ILE A 3 19.27 14.41 6.97
N ASP A 4 19.86 13.62 7.86
CA ASP A 4 19.85 13.92 9.29
C ASP A 4 20.86 15.02 9.67
N GLU A 5 20.84 15.41 10.95
CA GLU A 5 21.72 16.43 11.53
C GLU A 5 23.21 16.08 11.44
N THR A 6 23.54 14.81 11.17
CA THR A 6 24.91 14.29 10.99
C THR A 6 25.33 14.21 9.53
N GLY A 7 24.47 14.62 8.60
CA GLY A 7 24.74 14.58 7.16
C GLY A 7 24.55 13.20 6.54
N ARG A 8 23.91 12.24 7.24
CA ARG A 8 23.59 10.92 6.68
C ARG A 8 22.28 10.97 5.90
N GLY A 9 22.33 10.52 4.65
CA GLY A 9 21.15 10.32 3.83
C GLY A 9 20.42 9.06 4.26
N HIS A 10 19.17 9.22 4.69
CA HIS A 10 18.25 8.12 4.96
C HIS A 10 17.35 7.94 3.74
N THR A 11 17.38 6.71 3.21
CA THR A 11 16.48 6.28 2.14
C THR A 11 15.61 5.18 2.72
N VAL A 12 14.31 5.40 2.81
CA VAL A 12 13.36 4.30 2.92
C VAL A 12 13.22 3.78 1.49
N ALA A 13 13.89 2.67 1.19
CA ALA A 13 13.51 1.90 0.02
C ALA A 13 12.16 1.28 0.37
N LEU A 14 11.13 1.56 -0.42
CA LEU A 14 9.93 0.74 -0.38
C LEU A 14 10.38 -0.71 -0.64
N PRO A 15 9.91 -1.70 0.15
CA PRO A 15 10.19 -3.09 -0.15
C PRO A 15 9.71 -3.42 -1.57
N ASP A 16 10.29 -4.46 -2.17
CA ASP A 16 9.80 -4.96 -3.45
C ASP A 16 8.27 -5.17 -3.33
N PRO A 17 7.45 -4.66 -4.27
CA PRO A 17 5.99 -4.79 -4.22
C PRO A 17 5.52 -6.20 -3.88
N THR A 18 6.24 -7.20 -4.39
CA THR A 18 5.95 -8.61 -4.19
C THR A 18 6.17 -9.09 -2.75
N GLU A 19 7.00 -8.41 -1.96
CA GLU A 19 7.23 -8.72 -0.54
C GLU A 19 6.07 -8.28 0.36
N VAL A 20 5.29 -7.30 -0.08
CA VAL A 20 4.06 -6.84 0.59
C VAL A 20 2.90 -7.81 0.33
N MET A 21 2.98 -8.59 -0.74
CA MET A 21 1.93 -9.52 -1.20
C MET A 21 2.29 -10.98 -0.95
N SER A 22 1.37 -11.72 -0.33
CA SER A 22 1.43 -13.18 -0.39
C SER A 22 1.25 -13.70 -1.82
N ASP A 23 1.81 -14.88 -2.14
CA ASP A 23 1.65 -15.50 -3.45
C ASP A 23 0.16 -15.78 -3.80
N ARG A 24 -0.67 -16.06 -2.77
CA ARG A 24 -2.12 -16.27 -2.95
C ARG A 24 -2.84 -14.98 -3.34
N PHE A 25 -2.56 -13.89 -2.62
CA PHE A 25 -3.09 -12.55 -2.94
C PHE A 25 -2.71 -12.20 -4.38
N ARG A 26 -1.42 -12.32 -4.72
CA ARG A 26 -0.89 -11.99 -6.06
C ARG A 26 -1.60 -12.75 -7.17
N SER A 27 -1.76 -14.07 -7.00
CA SER A 27 -2.44 -14.90 -8.00
C SER A 27 -3.89 -14.50 -8.23
N SER A 28 -4.61 -14.13 -7.16
CA SER A 28 -6.01 -13.66 -7.26
C SER A 28 -6.11 -12.25 -7.84
N PHE A 29 -5.19 -11.36 -7.45
CA PHE A 29 -5.09 -10.00 -7.94
C PHE A 29 -4.74 -9.94 -9.42
N ASP A 30 -3.84 -10.79 -9.91
CA ASP A 30 -3.52 -10.97 -11.32
C ASP A 30 -4.77 -11.30 -12.17
N GLY A 31 -5.70 -12.07 -11.60
CA GLY A 31 -6.99 -12.36 -12.21
C GLY A 31 -7.90 -11.13 -12.31
N VAL A 32 -7.90 -10.27 -11.29
CA VAL A 32 -8.68 -9.03 -11.26
C VAL A 32 -8.11 -8.03 -12.26
N ILE A 33 -6.79 -7.79 -12.26
CA ILE A 33 -6.15 -6.82 -13.18
C ILE A 33 -6.31 -7.26 -14.65
N GLY A 34 -6.23 -8.56 -14.93
CA GLY A 34 -6.39 -9.10 -16.28
C GLY A 34 -7.79 -8.88 -16.88
N THR A 35 -8.78 -8.58 -16.03
CA THR A 35 -10.17 -8.33 -16.47
C THR A 35 -10.64 -6.89 -16.25
N ARG A 36 -10.06 -6.18 -15.28
CA ARG A 36 -10.54 -4.88 -14.77
C ARG A 36 -9.40 -3.88 -14.48
N GLY A 37 -8.25 -4.00 -15.15
CA GLY A 37 -7.05 -3.18 -14.90
C GLY A 37 -7.32 -1.67 -14.73
N GLU A 38 -8.02 -1.03 -15.68
CA GLU A 38 -8.35 0.41 -15.57
C GLU A 38 -9.12 0.75 -14.29
N ALA A 39 -10.11 -0.08 -13.91
CA ALA A 39 -10.88 0.12 -12.68
C ALA A 39 -10.07 -0.14 -11.41
N VAL A 40 -9.01 -0.95 -11.48
CA VAL A 40 -8.07 -1.13 -10.37
C VAL A 40 -7.22 0.12 -10.21
N VAL A 41 -6.68 0.67 -11.30
CA VAL A 41 -5.89 1.92 -11.26
C VAL A 41 -6.73 3.06 -10.67
N GLU A 42 -7.95 3.27 -11.17
CA GLU A 42 -8.87 4.29 -10.63
C GLU A 42 -9.15 4.10 -9.12
N LEU A 43 -9.33 2.84 -8.68
CA LEU A 43 -9.53 2.54 -7.26
C LEU A 43 -8.29 2.91 -6.43
N LEU A 44 -7.08 2.59 -6.91
CA LEU A 44 -5.85 2.89 -6.18
C LEU A 44 -5.65 4.41 -6.05
N GLU A 45 -5.88 5.17 -7.11
CA GLU A 45 -5.83 6.65 -7.06
C GLU A 45 -6.79 7.22 -6.01
N VAL A 46 -8.06 6.77 -6.01
CA VAL A 46 -9.06 7.18 -5.01
C VAL A 46 -8.64 6.84 -3.60
N LEU A 47 -8.07 5.64 -3.37
CA LEU A 47 -7.60 5.23 -2.06
C LEU A 47 -6.40 6.06 -1.59
N GLN A 48 -5.49 6.45 -2.49
CA GLN A 48 -4.38 7.34 -2.14
C GLN A 48 -4.92 8.68 -1.61
N GLU A 49 -5.87 9.31 -2.31
CA GLU A 49 -6.52 10.55 -1.87
C GLU A 49 -7.21 10.39 -0.51
N GLU A 50 -8.02 9.33 -0.34
CA GLU A 50 -8.71 9.03 0.93
C GLU A 50 -7.74 8.89 2.11
N ILE A 51 -6.57 8.28 1.89
CA ILE A 51 -5.54 8.07 2.92
C ILE A 51 -4.88 9.38 3.29
N PHE A 52 -4.52 10.23 2.32
CA PHE A 52 -3.92 11.53 2.59
C PHE A 52 -4.84 12.39 3.47
N ASP A 53 -6.13 12.45 3.13
CA ASP A 53 -7.12 13.19 3.92
C ASP A 53 -7.24 12.65 5.36
N GLN A 54 -7.21 11.33 5.53
CA GLN A 54 -7.22 10.68 6.85
C GLN A 54 -5.96 11.00 7.65
N MET A 55 -4.77 10.93 7.04
CA MET A 55 -3.50 11.20 7.71
C MET A 55 -3.37 12.66 8.17
N LEU A 56 -3.87 13.62 7.38
CA LEU A 56 -3.88 15.04 7.74
C LEU A 56 -4.73 15.34 8.99
N SER A 57 -5.66 14.45 9.33
CA SER A 57 -6.54 14.58 10.50
C SER A 57 -5.95 14.01 11.80
N LEU A 58 -4.82 13.28 11.71
CA LEU A 58 -4.18 12.66 12.87
C LEU A 58 -3.25 13.65 13.60
N PRO A 59 -3.20 13.62 14.94
CA PRO A 59 -2.19 14.36 15.69
C PRO A 59 -0.77 13.89 15.29
N VAL A 60 0.14 14.85 15.12
CA VAL A 60 1.51 14.65 14.60
C VAL A 60 2.41 13.79 15.52
N ASP A 61 1.96 13.48 16.75
CA ASP A 61 2.75 12.81 17.78
C ASP A 61 2.66 11.27 17.80
N ALA A 62 2.30 10.62 16.69
CA ALA A 62 2.37 9.17 16.62
C ALA A 62 3.77 8.74 16.16
N GLU A 63 4.46 7.99 17.03
CA GLU A 63 5.74 7.31 16.78
C GLU A 63 5.65 6.40 15.53
N PHE A 64 5.81 6.97 14.34
CA PHE A 64 5.91 6.23 13.08
C PHE A 64 7.35 5.84 12.73
N GLU A 65 8.30 6.16 13.60
CA GLU A 65 9.72 5.93 13.37
C GLU A 65 10.10 4.43 13.44
N GLN A 66 10.82 3.96 12.41
CA GLN A 66 11.69 2.77 12.39
C GLN A 66 11.05 1.36 12.40
N VAL A 67 9.73 1.21 12.26
CA VAL A 67 9.16 -0.13 12.00
C VAL A 67 9.07 -0.33 10.49
N ALA A 68 9.62 -1.43 9.99
CA ALA A 68 9.43 -1.81 8.60
C ALA A 68 7.97 -2.27 8.36
N PRO A 69 7.39 -2.03 7.18
CA PRO A 69 6.09 -2.60 6.84
C PRO A 69 6.13 -4.13 6.98
N PRO A 70 5.04 -4.77 7.45
CA PRO A 70 5.00 -6.21 7.59
C PRO A 70 5.05 -6.88 6.21
N LEU A 71 5.88 -7.92 6.10
CA LEU A 71 5.91 -8.79 4.92
C LEU A 71 4.59 -9.55 4.80
N GLY A 72 4.09 -9.70 3.57
CA GLY A 72 2.80 -10.35 3.33
C GLY A 72 1.64 -9.63 4.00
N LEU A 73 1.69 -8.30 4.09
CA LEU A 73 0.59 -7.46 4.57
C LEU A 73 -0.72 -7.76 3.83
N LEU A 74 -0.61 -7.99 2.51
CA LEU A 74 -1.70 -8.37 1.64
C LEU A 74 -1.71 -9.90 1.51
N ASP A 75 -2.48 -10.52 2.39
CA ASP A 75 -2.52 -11.95 2.52
C ASP A 75 -3.83 -12.58 2.04
N GLN A 76 -4.93 -11.87 1.81
CA GLN A 76 -6.21 -12.52 1.47
C GLN A 76 -6.44 -12.64 -0.04
N ASP A 77 -7.25 -13.61 -0.48
CA ASP A 77 -7.64 -13.66 -1.88
C ASP A 77 -8.63 -12.52 -2.20
N VAL A 78 -8.51 -11.92 -3.38
CA VAL A 78 -9.41 -10.88 -3.89
C VAL A 78 -9.93 -11.27 -5.27
N TRP A 79 -11.24 -11.25 -5.46
CA TRP A 79 -11.89 -11.72 -6.69
C TRP A 79 -12.61 -10.61 -7.45
N SER A 80 -12.66 -9.41 -6.89
CA SER A 80 -13.25 -8.23 -7.52
C SER A 80 -12.59 -6.94 -7.07
N VAL A 81 -12.78 -5.88 -7.86
CA VAL A 81 -12.34 -4.52 -7.52
C VAL A 81 -13.00 -4.03 -6.22
N GLU A 82 -14.24 -4.40 -5.98
CA GLU A 82 -14.98 -3.98 -4.78
C GLU A 82 -14.45 -4.69 -3.51
N GLU A 83 -14.18 -5.99 -3.59
CA GLU A 83 -13.51 -6.73 -2.52
C GLU A 83 -12.12 -6.19 -2.23
N LEU A 84 -11.33 -5.89 -3.27
CA LEU A 84 -10.01 -5.26 -3.14
C LEU A 84 -10.12 -3.92 -2.40
N GLY A 85 -11.07 -3.07 -2.79
CA GLY A 85 -11.28 -1.77 -2.15
C GLY A 85 -11.73 -1.88 -0.69
N GLN A 86 -12.53 -2.88 -0.35
CA GLN A 86 -12.91 -3.15 1.05
C GLN A 86 -11.72 -3.67 1.85
N TYR A 87 -10.95 -4.58 1.28
CA TYR A 87 -9.78 -5.18 1.93
C TYR A 87 -8.70 -4.12 2.21
N LEU A 88 -8.36 -3.28 1.24
CA LEU A 88 -7.40 -2.20 1.43
C LEU A 88 -7.85 -1.19 2.49
N ARG A 89 -9.14 -0.86 2.55
CA ARG A 89 -9.67 -0.01 3.64
C ARG A 89 -9.62 -0.68 5.01
N SER A 90 -9.58 -2.01 5.08
CA SER A 90 -9.42 -2.75 6.34
C SER A 90 -7.97 -2.81 6.82
N VAL A 91 -6.99 -2.58 5.93
CA VAL A 91 -5.58 -2.48 6.30
C VAL A 91 -5.40 -1.33 7.28
N ASP A 92 -4.55 -1.55 8.29
CA ASP A 92 -4.18 -0.53 9.27
C ASP A 92 -3.75 0.74 8.53
N LEU A 93 -4.33 1.88 8.91
CA LEU A 93 -4.09 3.16 8.26
C LEU A 93 -2.58 3.48 8.16
N ARG A 94 -1.79 3.01 9.13
CA ARG A 94 -0.32 3.12 9.14
C ARG A 94 0.33 2.55 7.88
N TRP A 95 -0.13 1.38 7.42
CA TRP A 95 0.47 0.62 6.33
C TRP A 95 -0.36 0.65 5.05
N ARG A 96 -1.52 1.30 5.09
CA ARG A 96 -2.45 1.34 3.97
C ARG A 96 -1.84 2.05 2.78
N LEU A 97 -1.08 3.14 3.02
CA LEU A 97 -0.38 3.83 1.95
C LEU A 97 0.70 2.94 1.32
N ASP A 98 1.50 2.25 2.14
CA ASP A 98 2.51 1.30 1.65
C ASP A 98 1.88 0.18 0.81
N ALA A 99 0.74 -0.37 1.25
CA ALA A 99 0.00 -1.38 0.51
C ALA A 99 -0.48 -0.85 -0.85
N VAL A 100 -1.08 0.34 -0.88
CA VAL A 100 -1.61 0.93 -2.11
C VAL A 100 -0.47 1.28 -3.08
N LEU A 101 0.62 1.87 -2.60
CA LEU A 101 1.78 2.20 -3.43
C LEU A 101 2.49 0.95 -3.95
N ALA A 102 2.57 -0.12 -3.15
CA ALA A 102 3.09 -1.40 -3.64
C ALA A 102 2.22 -1.99 -4.76
N LEU A 103 0.89 -1.89 -4.66
CA LEU A 103 0.02 -2.34 -5.74
C LEU A 103 0.14 -1.47 -6.98
N ASP A 104 0.30 -0.15 -6.83
CA ASP A 104 0.51 0.79 -7.93
C ASP A 104 1.82 0.48 -8.69
N ASP A 105 2.93 0.31 -7.96
CA ASP A 105 4.25 -0.06 -8.51
C ASP A 105 4.25 -1.46 -9.14
N TYR A 106 3.36 -2.36 -8.70
CA TYR A 106 3.19 -3.68 -9.34
C TYR A 106 2.46 -3.61 -10.70
N LEU A 107 1.70 -2.54 -10.96
CA LEU A 107 0.96 -2.34 -12.21
C LEU A 107 1.79 -1.66 -13.30
N ASP A 108 2.85 -0.94 -12.92
CA ASP A 108 3.81 -0.25 -13.81
C ASP A 108 4.83 -1.20 -14.48
#